data_AF-A0A958AQ45-F1
#
_entry.id   AF-A0A958AQ45-F1
#
_cell.length_a   1.000
_cell.length_b   1.000
_cell.length_c   1.000
_cell.angle_alpha   90.00
_cell.angle_beta   90.00
_cell.angle_gamma   90.00
#
_symmetry.space_group_name_H-M   'P 1'
#
loop_
_entity.id
_entity.type
_entity.pdbx_description
1 polymer ?
#
loop_
_entity_poly.entity_id
_entity_poly.type
_entity_poly.pdbx_seq_one_letter_code
_entity_poly.pdbx_strand_id
1 'polypeptide(L)'
;MKIFKDKKIWESSEKVFLSYLYTSIRARPFQLYDEIGKILFARPEIEHSNIYFIVENTKIRFIPEKTTVDKNGVIKIFFRIANKRSMRRKVTFPQLFLDKATLEKGFKSVIIGVKDQENFEKEMFRRKTSFLSGLSFNLTKSNDNILIFNVYTKDWTRELPMIAHNLIDLLKISIADKSRILYIGQSNQIKKRIAVHEKIQRALSEVADDKDIYIYFFTFVAKHFYMNAPKRFAEFIENPETGYIHDQGLLNLVEMGLINYFKPRYNSTFVDTEISSNQQVEKLLRDNGFTQMVIDVDFDDKIWHFSSDCIPSKESHSIIYKIE
;
A
#
# COMPACT_ATOMS: atom_id res chain seq x y z
N MET A 1 -17.99 -1.25 34.01
CA MET A 1 -18.59 -1.65 32.71
C MET A 1 -19.95 -2.28 33.00
N LYS A 2 -21.05 -1.54 32.82
CA LYS A 2 -22.42 -2.03 33.06
C LYS A 2 -22.98 -2.56 31.74
N ILE A 3 -23.14 -3.87 31.64
CA ILE A 3 -23.82 -4.53 30.52
C ILE A 3 -25.32 -4.29 30.71
N PHE A 4 -25.92 -3.43 29.90
CA PHE A 4 -27.37 -3.21 29.89
C PHE A 4 -28.05 -4.41 29.21
N LYS A 5 -28.86 -5.13 29.98
CA LYS A 5 -29.67 -6.29 29.57
C LYS A 5 -31.04 -5.90 29.01
N ASP A 6 -31.17 -4.78 28.32
CA ASP A 6 -32.45 -4.38 27.72
C ASP A 6 -32.55 -4.88 26.27
N LYS A 7 -33.03 -6.11 26.14
CA LYS A 7 -33.24 -6.84 24.87
C LYS A 7 -34.22 -6.13 23.91
N LYS A 8 -35.01 -5.15 24.41
CA LYS A 8 -36.05 -4.44 23.65
C LYS A 8 -35.54 -3.29 22.77
N ILE A 9 -34.34 -2.75 23.01
CA ILE A 9 -33.82 -1.60 22.22
C ILE A 9 -33.38 -2.04 20.81
N TRP A 10 -33.11 -3.32 20.62
CA TRP A 10 -32.49 -3.86 19.40
C TRP A 10 -33.47 -4.20 18.28
N GLU A 11 -34.77 -4.29 18.56
CA GLU A 11 -35.80 -4.67 17.58
C GLU A 11 -36.01 -3.62 16.46
N SER A 12 -35.46 -2.41 16.62
CA SER A 12 -35.49 -1.33 15.61
C SER A 12 -34.12 -0.93 15.08
N SER A 13 -33.08 -1.72 15.37
CA SER A 13 -31.69 -1.38 15.04
C SER A 13 -31.24 -2.07 13.76
N GLU A 14 -30.72 -1.30 12.80
CA GLU A 14 -30.14 -1.85 11.57
C GLU A 14 -28.82 -2.56 11.92
N LYS A 15 -28.74 -3.87 11.71
CA LYS A 15 -27.50 -4.62 11.88
C LYS A 15 -26.64 -4.50 10.62
N VAL A 16 -25.42 -4.01 10.77
CA VAL A 16 -24.51 -3.68 9.67
C VAL A 16 -23.26 -4.53 9.73
N PHE A 17 -22.90 -5.14 8.60
CA PHE A 17 -21.61 -5.78 8.39
C PHE A 17 -20.63 -4.73 7.87
N LEU A 18 -19.46 -4.62 8.48
CA LEU A 18 -18.43 -3.66 8.10
C LEU A 18 -17.12 -4.37 7.82
N SER A 19 -16.55 -4.12 6.66
CA SER A 19 -15.16 -4.46 6.35
C SER A 19 -14.37 -3.19 6.17
N TYR A 20 -13.16 -3.15 6.75
CA TYR A 20 -12.24 -2.02 6.64
C TYR A 20 -10.88 -2.54 6.16
N LEU A 21 -10.47 -2.15 4.95
CA LEU A 21 -9.14 -2.42 4.39
C LEU A 21 -8.18 -1.35 4.92
N TYR A 22 -7.11 -1.74 5.62
CA TYR A 22 -6.31 -0.80 6.42
C TYR A 22 -4.80 -0.87 6.24
N THR A 23 -4.26 -1.95 5.68
CA THR A 23 -2.83 -2.04 5.38
C THR A 23 -2.66 -2.14 3.88
N SER A 24 -1.80 -1.32 3.28
CA SER A 24 -1.40 -1.53 1.88
C SER A 24 0.11 -1.53 1.76
N ILE A 25 0.65 -2.66 1.32
CA ILE A 25 2.03 -2.75 0.84
C ILE A 25 1.98 -3.07 -0.65
N ARG A 26 2.87 -2.46 -1.43
CA ARG A 26 2.89 -2.65 -2.87
C ARG A 26 4.24 -3.13 -3.38
N ALA A 27 4.20 -3.81 -4.52
CA ALA A 27 5.37 -4.23 -5.23
C ALA A 27 5.12 -4.24 -6.74
N ARG A 28 6.19 -4.03 -7.53
CA ARG A 28 6.16 -4.31 -8.96
C ARG A 28 6.22 -5.82 -9.18
N PRO A 29 5.59 -6.35 -10.25
CA PRO A 29 5.58 -7.78 -10.52
C PRO A 29 6.96 -8.44 -10.44
N PHE A 30 8.01 -7.87 -11.03
CA PHE A 30 9.35 -8.47 -10.98
C PHE A 30 9.94 -8.60 -9.55
N GLN A 31 9.47 -7.79 -8.58
CA GLN A 31 9.92 -7.86 -7.19
C GLN A 31 9.29 -9.04 -6.43
N LEU A 32 8.31 -9.71 -7.01
CA LEU A 32 7.58 -10.83 -6.40
C LEU A 32 8.27 -12.17 -6.65
N TYR A 33 9.36 -12.18 -7.42
CA TYR A 33 10.10 -13.37 -7.79
C TYR A 33 11.50 -13.36 -7.16
N ASP A 34 12.15 -14.53 -7.19
CA ASP A 34 13.52 -14.76 -6.69
C ASP A 34 13.73 -14.37 -5.20
N GLU A 35 14.97 -14.00 -4.84
CA GLU A 35 15.35 -13.62 -3.48
C GLU A 35 14.62 -12.37 -2.99
N ILE A 36 14.32 -11.42 -3.89
CA ILE A 36 13.55 -10.22 -3.56
C ILE A 36 12.13 -10.61 -3.12
N GLY A 37 11.50 -11.51 -3.88
CA GLY A 37 10.18 -12.04 -3.54
C GLY A 37 10.18 -12.75 -2.19
N LYS A 38 11.22 -13.56 -1.89
CA LYS A 38 11.34 -14.22 -0.57
C LYS A 38 11.36 -13.23 0.58
N ILE A 39 12.16 -12.17 0.48
CA ILE A 39 12.25 -11.11 1.50
C ILE A 39 10.92 -10.38 1.63
N LEU A 40 10.31 -10.04 0.50
CA LEU A 40 9.06 -9.31 0.45
C LEU A 40 7.90 -10.12 1.07
N PHE A 41 7.74 -11.40 0.70
CA PHE A 41 6.71 -12.27 1.24
C PHE A 41 6.93 -12.66 2.71
N ALA A 42 8.13 -12.47 3.26
CA ALA A 42 8.41 -12.66 4.68
C ALA A 42 7.99 -11.45 5.54
N ARG A 43 7.51 -10.36 4.92
CA ARG A 43 6.99 -9.20 5.64
C ARG A 43 5.62 -9.53 6.24
N PRO A 44 5.39 -9.27 7.55
CA PRO A 44 4.10 -9.53 8.20
C PRO A 44 2.92 -8.88 7.48
N GLU A 45 3.13 -7.72 6.85
CA GLU A 45 2.09 -7.00 6.11
C GLU A 45 1.61 -7.77 4.87
N ILE A 46 2.50 -8.54 4.23
CA ILE A 46 2.15 -9.38 3.06
C ILE A 46 1.70 -10.76 3.49
N GLU A 47 2.35 -11.32 4.50
CA GLU A 47 2.02 -12.65 5.03
C GLU A 47 0.55 -12.74 5.48
N HIS A 48 0.02 -11.68 6.10
CA HIS A 48 -1.38 -11.59 6.54
C HIS A 48 -2.30 -10.90 5.52
N SER A 49 -1.81 -10.59 4.32
CA SER A 49 -2.65 -9.99 3.27
C SER A 49 -3.47 -11.07 2.58
N ASN A 50 -4.77 -10.82 2.48
CA ASN A 50 -5.71 -11.78 1.88
C ASN A 50 -6.47 -11.20 0.69
N ILE A 51 -6.40 -9.89 0.45
CA ILE A 51 -6.92 -9.20 -0.73
C ILE A 51 -5.75 -8.57 -1.47
N TYR A 52 -5.78 -8.55 -2.80
CA TYR A 52 -4.80 -7.80 -3.59
C TYR A 52 -5.43 -7.16 -4.82
N PHE A 53 -4.87 -6.01 -5.20
CA PHE A 53 -5.24 -5.31 -6.43
C PHE A 53 -4.07 -5.35 -7.41
N ILE A 54 -4.36 -5.58 -8.69
CA ILE A 54 -3.45 -5.29 -9.79
C ILE A 54 -3.82 -3.91 -10.31
N VAL A 55 -2.85 -3.00 -10.32
CA VAL A 55 -3.09 -1.56 -10.44
C VAL A 55 -2.13 -0.98 -11.46
N GLU A 56 -2.67 -0.16 -12.35
CA GLU A 56 -1.92 0.65 -13.29
C GLU A 56 -1.67 2.03 -12.68
N ASN A 57 -0.39 2.41 -12.58
CA ASN A 57 0.05 3.70 -12.07
C ASN A 57 0.81 4.47 -13.15
N THR A 58 0.90 5.79 -13.02
CA THR A 58 1.77 6.60 -13.87
C THR A 58 3.22 6.23 -13.63
N LYS A 59 3.95 5.99 -14.73
CA LYS A 59 5.36 5.64 -14.71
C LYS A 59 6.17 6.78 -14.13
N ILE A 60 6.96 6.49 -13.09
CA ILE A 60 7.91 7.44 -12.51
C ILE A 60 9.31 6.88 -12.69
N ARG A 61 10.18 7.72 -13.25
CA ARG A 61 11.59 7.41 -13.46
C ARG A 61 12.47 8.44 -12.81
N PHE A 62 13.69 8.07 -12.45
CA PHE A 62 14.73 9.00 -12.07
C PHE A 62 15.37 9.64 -13.30
N ILE A 63 16.08 10.73 -13.04
CA ILE A 63 17.02 11.34 -13.98
C ILE A 63 18.40 11.29 -13.29
N PRO A 64 19.12 10.15 -13.37
CA PRO A 64 20.34 9.90 -12.61
C PRO A 64 21.41 10.97 -12.83
N GLU A 65 21.61 11.40 -14.07
CA GLU A 65 22.62 12.38 -14.47
C GLU A 65 22.40 13.77 -13.85
N LYS A 66 21.19 14.06 -13.37
CA LYS A 66 20.86 15.29 -12.64
C LYS A 66 20.88 15.11 -11.12
N THR A 67 20.98 13.87 -10.64
CA THR A 67 20.96 13.56 -9.21
C THR A 67 22.32 13.81 -8.59
N THR A 68 22.35 14.47 -7.44
CA THR A 68 23.62 14.84 -6.77
C THR A 68 23.48 14.76 -5.25
N VAL A 69 24.58 14.48 -4.55
CA VAL A 69 24.72 14.62 -3.10
C VAL A 69 25.64 15.79 -2.80
N ASP A 70 25.21 16.75 -1.98
CA ASP A 70 26.08 17.84 -1.55
C ASP A 70 26.89 17.50 -0.30
N LYS A 71 27.89 18.33 0.03
CA LYS A 71 28.80 18.13 1.18
C LYS A 71 28.09 17.95 2.54
N ASN A 72 26.84 18.41 2.67
CA ASN A 72 26.04 18.29 3.89
C ASN A 72 25.14 17.04 3.87
N GLY A 73 25.31 16.15 2.90
CA GLY A 73 24.49 14.95 2.76
C GLY A 73 23.08 15.22 2.23
N VAL A 74 22.82 16.41 1.67
CA VAL A 74 21.53 16.70 1.03
C VAL A 74 21.54 16.16 -0.38
N ILE A 75 20.53 15.35 -0.69
CA ILE A 75 20.37 14.69 -1.97
C ILE A 75 19.39 15.52 -2.80
N LYS A 76 19.83 15.95 -3.99
CA LYS A 76 18.97 16.56 -5.00
C LYS A 76 18.59 15.46 -5.98
N ILE A 77 17.31 15.09 -6.00
CA ILE A 77 16.78 14.01 -6.82
C ILE A 77 15.87 14.62 -7.89
N PHE A 78 15.99 14.08 -9.09
CA PHE A 78 15.15 14.46 -10.21
C PHE A 78 14.33 13.26 -10.67
N PHE A 79 13.03 13.50 -10.82
CA PHE A 79 12.08 12.54 -11.34
C PHE A 79 11.59 12.98 -12.71
N ARG A 80 11.25 12.02 -13.55
CA ARG A 80 10.45 12.16 -14.75
C ARG A 80 9.13 11.46 -14.49
N ILE A 81 8.02 12.18 -14.55
CA ILE A 81 6.66 11.64 -14.41
C ILE A 81 6.09 11.49 -15.81
N ALA A 82 5.72 10.26 -16.15
CA ALA A 82 5.36 9.87 -17.51
C ALA A 82 6.43 10.35 -18.51
N ASN A 83 6.02 10.72 -19.71
CA ASN A 83 6.91 11.25 -20.76
C ASN A 83 7.00 12.78 -20.78
N LYS A 84 6.52 13.50 -19.75
CA LYS A 84 6.24 14.94 -19.89
C LYS A 84 6.89 15.85 -18.85
N ARG A 85 6.83 15.51 -17.56
CA ARG A 85 7.18 16.47 -16.49
C ARG A 85 8.40 16.01 -15.70
N SER A 86 9.45 16.84 -15.65
CA SER A 86 10.52 16.65 -14.67
C SER A 86 10.19 17.35 -13.36
N MET A 87 10.43 16.68 -12.24
CA MET A 87 10.29 17.26 -10.90
C MET A 87 11.61 17.18 -10.16
N ARG A 88 11.95 18.23 -9.41
CA ARG A 88 13.12 18.24 -8.52
C ARG A 88 12.67 18.18 -7.06
N ARG A 89 13.37 17.38 -6.26
CA ARG A 89 13.21 17.31 -4.81
C ARG A 89 14.56 17.36 -4.12
N LYS A 90 14.58 18.01 -2.96
CA LYS A 90 15.71 17.97 -2.03
C LYS A 90 15.27 17.11 -0.86
N VAL A 91 16.10 16.14 -0.51
CA VAL A 91 15.85 15.23 0.61
C VAL A 91 17.11 15.11 1.43
N THR A 92 16.93 14.98 2.73
CA THR A 92 18.04 14.63 3.62
C THR A 92 18.08 13.12 3.77
N PHE A 93 19.27 12.55 3.92
CA PHE A 93 19.40 11.10 4.11
C PHE A 93 18.53 10.57 5.26
N PRO A 94 18.40 11.21 6.45
CA PRO A 94 17.51 10.70 7.50
C PRO A 94 16.05 10.53 7.05
N GLN A 95 15.56 11.35 6.12
CA GLN A 95 14.21 11.21 5.57
C GLN A 95 14.04 9.93 4.72
N LEU A 96 15.14 9.34 4.24
CA LEU A 96 15.13 8.17 3.37
C LEU A 96 15.12 6.82 4.10
N PHE A 97 15.36 6.80 5.42
CA PHE A 97 15.55 5.56 6.20
C PHE A 97 14.66 5.50 7.45
N LEU A 98 13.53 6.20 7.41
CA LEU A 98 12.51 6.19 8.46
C LEU A 98 11.75 4.84 8.46
N ASP A 99 12.43 3.75 8.74
CA ASP A 99 11.81 2.79 9.66
C ASP A 99 12.09 3.34 11.07
N LYS A 100 11.03 3.73 11.80
CA LYS A 100 11.11 4.36 13.12
C LYS A 100 12.04 3.59 14.07
N ALA A 101 12.08 2.26 13.96
CA ALA A 101 12.92 1.39 14.77
C ALA A 101 14.44 1.65 14.60
N THR A 102 14.88 2.12 13.42
CA THR A 102 16.29 2.39 13.11
C THR A 102 16.75 3.75 13.64
N LEU A 103 15.84 4.73 13.70
CA LEU A 103 16.10 6.03 14.31
C LEU A 103 16.07 5.97 15.84
N GLU A 104 15.15 5.20 16.42
CA GLU A 104 15.06 4.99 17.87
C GLU A 104 16.28 4.27 18.45
N LYS A 105 16.95 3.42 17.66
CA LYS A 105 18.22 2.77 18.04
C LYS A 105 19.48 3.62 17.79
N GLY A 106 19.34 4.91 17.51
CA GLY A 106 20.43 5.86 17.68
C GLY A 106 21.34 6.06 16.47
N PHE A 107 20.78 6.23 15.26
CA PHE A 107 21.46 6.98 14.20
C PHE A 107 21.63 8.45 14.64
N LYS A 108 22.56 8.69 15.58
CA LYS A 108 23.04 10.00 16.01
C LYS A 108 24.15 10.52 15.10
N SER A 109 24.47 9.83 14.00
CA SER A 109 25.58 10.20 13.14
C SER A 109 25.25 11.42 12.28
N VAL A 110 26.22 12.32 12.17
CA VAL A 110 26.18 13.41 11.21
C VAL A 110 26.41 12.80 9.83
N ILE A 111 25.54 13.13 8.87
CA ILE A 111 25.64 12.61 7.50
C ILE A 111 26.25 13.67 6.62
N ILE A 112 27.24 13.29 5.82
CA ILE A 112 27.94 14.18 4.90
C ILE A 112 28.02 13.57 3.51
N GLY A 113 28.05 14.44 2.50
CA GLY A 113 28.34 14.01 1.15
C GLY A 113 29.83 13.80 0.98
N VAL A 114 30.21 12.65 0.45
CA VAL A 114 31.58 12.27 0.14
C VAL A 114 31.66 11.75 -1.29
N LYS A 115 32.86 11.72 -1.86
CA LYS A 115 33.06 11.13 -3.20
C LYS A 115 33.14 9.61 -3.16
N ASP A 116 33.87 9.08 -2.19
CA ASP A 116 34.26 7.69 -2.05
C ASP A 116 34.68 7.39 -0.60
N GLN A 117 35.12 6.15 -0.36
CA GLN A 117 35.60 5.68 0.94
C GLN A 117 36.83 6.46 1.44
N GLU A 118 37.79 6.75 0.55
CA GLU A 118 39.02 7.47 0.92
C GLU A 118 38.69 8.89 1.41
N ASN A 119 37.77 9.58 0.71
CA ASN A 119 37.31 10.90 1.09
C ASN A 119 36.54 10.87 2.43
N PHE A 120 35.77 9.81 2.68
CA PHE A 120 35.08 9.60 3.95
C PHE A 120 36.07 9.42 5.12
N GLU A 121 37.10 8.59 4.96
CA GLU A 121 38.13 8.36 5.98
C GLU A 121 38.88 9.65 6.33
N LYS A 122 39.21 10.47 5.31
CA LYS A 122 39.80 11.81 5.51
C LYS A 122 38.89 12.73 6.31
N GLU A 123 37.59 12.74 6.01
CA GLU A 123 36.61 13.54 6.74
C GLU A 123 36.41 13.07 8.18
N MET A 124 36.40 11.75 8.44
CA MET A 124 36.38 11.20 9.79
C MET A 124 37.60 11.63 10.60
N PHE A 125 38.80 11.50 10.02
CA PHE A 125 40.04 11.91 10.66
C PHE A 125 40.04 13.42 10.97
N ARG A 126 39.63 14.25 10.00
CA ARG A 126 39.56 15.72 10.14
C ARG A 126 38.61 16.15 11.26
N ARG A 127 37.46 15.49 11.39
CA ARG A 127 36.42 15.86 12.36
C ARG A 127 36.61 15.21 13.73
N LYS A 128 37.53 14.25 13.87
CA LYS A 128 37.81 13.51 15.12
C LYS A 128 36.55 12.95 15.77
N THR A 129 35.64 12.39 14.97
CA THR A 129 34.37 11.81 15.43
C THR A 129 34.13 10.45 14.81
N SER A 130 33.67 9.50 15.63
CA SER A 130 33.23 8.18 15.20
C SER A 130 31.75 8.16 14.77
N PHE A 131 31.03 9.26 14.98
CA PHE A 131 29.60 9.38 14.67
C PHE A 131 29.39 10.10 13.33
N LEU A 132 30.13 9.71 12.29
CA LEU A 132 30.02 10.26 10.95
C LEU A 132 29.61 9.16 9.98
N SER A 133 28.67 9.47 9.09
CA SER A 133 28.33 8.61 7.97
C SER A 133 28.54 9.37 6.66
N GLY A 134 29.22 8.74 5.72
CA GLY A 134 29.42 9.25 4.37
C GLY A 134 28.31 8.79 3.45
N LEU A 135 27.91 9.65 2.54
CA LEU A 135 26.98 9.34 1.47
C LEU A 135 27.56 9.75 0.13
N SER A 136 27.58 8.84 -0.84
CA SER A 136 27.86 9.18 -2.23
C SER A 136 26.79 8.62 -3.16
N PHE A 137 26.65 9.23 -4.34
CA PHE A 137 25.76 8.77 -5.39
C PHE A 137 26.55 7.99 -6.44
N ASN A 138 26.14 6.76 -6.70
CA ASN A 138 26.79 5.87 -7.64
C ASN A 138 26.10 5.95 -9.01
N LEU A 139 26.53 6.91 -9.84
CA LEU A 139 25.92 7.14 -11.16
C LEU A 139 26.07 5.92 -12.09
N THR A 140 27.19 5.20 -12.05
CA THR A 140 27.46 4.09 -12.97
C THR A 140 26.57 2.87 -12.72
N LYS A 141 26.17 2.63 -11.47
CA LYS A 141 25.21 1.57 -11.13
C LYS A 141 23.76 2.04 -11.10
N SER A 142 23.52 3.34 -11.20
CA SER A 142 22.17 3.91 -11.20
C SER A 142 21.56 3.92 -12.60
N ASN A 143 20.24 3.84 -12.66
CA ASN A 143 19.48 3.98 -13.89
C ASN A 143 18.16 4.73 -13.61
N ASP A 144 17.32 4.84 -14.64
CA ASP A 144 16.04 5.53 -14.57
C ASP A 144 15.03 4.85 -13.63
N ASN A 145 15.24 3.60 -13.23
CA ASN A 145 14.36 2.85 -12.32
C ASN A 145 14.85 2.86 -10.87
N ILE A 146 16.18 2.87 -10.68
CA ILE A 146 16.83 2.68 -9.39
C ILE A 146 18.02 3.64 -9.27
N LEU A 147 18.06 4.41 -8.18
CA LEU A 147 19.26 5.13 -7.76
C LEU A 147 20.03 4.28 -6.76
N ILE A 148 21.35 4.19 -6.93
CA ILE A 148 22.26 3.51 -6.02
C ILE A 148 23.03 4.57 -5.23
N PHE A 149 22.90 4.52 -3.91
CA PHE A 149 23.69 5.33 -2.98
C PHE A 149 24.69 4.44 -2.25
N ASN A 150 25.93 4.90 -2.11
CA ASN A 150 26.89 4.24 -1.25
C ASN A 150 26.85 4.91 0.13
N VAL A 151 26.69 4.10 1.16
CA VAL A 151 26.70 4.52 2.55
C VAL A 151 27.98 4.01 3.19
N TYR A 152 28.77 4.95 3.72
CA TYR A 152 30.03 4.69 4.36
C TYR A 152 29.90 4.92 5.86
N THR A 153 30.34 3.95 6.63
CA THR A 153 30.49 4.06 8.07
C THR A 153 31.89 3.61 8.45
N LYS A 154 32.28 3.78 9.71
CA LYS A 154 33.57 3.29 10.20
C LYS A 154 33.76 1.78 9.97
N ASP A 155 32.67 1.02 10.10
CA ASP A 155 32.75 -0.44 10.19
C ASP A 155 32.38 -1.14 8.87
N TRP A 156 31.64 -0.45 7.99
CA TRP A 156 31.16 -1.04 6.75
C TRP A 156 30.84 0.01 5.68
N THR A 157 30.87 -0.47 4.43
CA THR A 157 30.31 0.20 3.26
C THR A 157 29.17 -0.64 2.69
N ARG A 158 28.04 -0.02 2.37
CA ARG A 158 26.91 -0.71 1.73
C ARG A 158 26.32 0.11 0.60
N GLU A 159 25.92 -0.58 -0.45
CA GLU A 159 25.09 0.00 -1.50
C GLU A 159 23.62 -0.04 -1.09
N LEU A 160 22.92 1.03 -1.39
CA LEU A 160 21.50 1.16 -1.12
C LEU A 160 20.75 1.49 -2.40
N PRO A 161 19.90 0.56 -2.86
CA PRO A 161 18.99 0.83 -3.96
C PRO A 161 17.76 1.62 -3.50
N MET A 162 17.42 2.66 -4.25
CA MET A 162 16.22 3.47 -4.07
C MET A 162 15.36 3.38 -5.32
N ILE A 163 14.10 2.97 -5.17
CA ILE A 163 13.10 2.88 -6.26
C ILE A 163 12.26 4.15 -6.27
N ALA A 164 11.98 4.69 -7.47
CA ALA A 164 11.32 5.98 -7.63
C ALA A 164 9.97 6.06 -6.89
N HIS A 165 9.13 5.06 -7.06
CA HIS A 165 7.80 5.01 -6.44
C HIS A 165 7.86 4.92 -4.91
N ASN A 166 8.76 4.11 -4.34
CA ASN A 166 8.95 4.03 -2.89
C ASN A 166 9.40 5.38 -2.32
N LEU A 167 10.22 6.12 -3.07
CA LEU A 167 10.69 7.42 -2.66
C LEU A 167 9.58 8.48 -2.74
N ILE A 168 8.72 8.43 -3.75
CA ILE A 168 7.55 9.28 -3.86
C ILE A 168 6.60 9.06 -2.67
N ASP A 169 6.40 7.80 -2.27
CA ASP A 169 5.63 7.43 -1.07
C ASP A 169 6.23 8.05 0.19
N LEU A 170 7.49 7.74 0.42
CA LEU A 170 8.21 8.14 1.63
C LEU A 170 8.23 9.66 1.82
N LEU A 171 8.33 10.41 0.72
CA LEU A 171 8.35 11.87 0.71
C LEU A 171 6.97 12.51 0.59
N LYS A 172 5.90 11.71 0.54
CA LYS A 172 4.52 12.16 0.35
C LYS A 172 4.35 13.12 -0.83
N ILE A 173 5.02 12.81 -1.94
CA ILE A 173 4.99 13.66 -3.13
C ILE A 173 3.70 13.38 -3.89
N SER A 174 2.77 14.33 -3.87
CA SER A 174 1.59 14.26 -4.74
C SER A 174 2.01 14.38 -6.20
N ILE A 175 1.67 13.37 -6.98
CA ILE A 175 1.98 13.27 -8.42
C ILE A 175 0.75 13.42 -9.32
N ALA A 176 -0.42 13.80 -8.76
CA ALA A 176 -1.70 13.82 -9.46
C ALA A 176 -1.97 12.53 -10.25
N ASP A 177 -1.43 11.42 -9.75
CA ASP A 177 -1.57 10.10 -10.36
C ASP A 177 -2.93 9.51 -9.99
N LYS A 178 -3.46 8.69 -10.89
CA LYS A 178 -4.68 7.93 -10.69
C LYS A 178 -4.29 6.47 -10.70
N SER A 179 -4.36 5.84 -9.54
CA SER A 179 -4.14 4.40 -9.43
C SER A 179 -5.36 3.68 -9.99
N ARG A 180 -5.26 3.17 -11.21
CA ARG A 180 -6.38 2.50 -11.87
C ARG A 180 -6.35 1.02 -11.56
N ILE A 181 -7.37 0.56 -10.85
CA ILE A 181 -7.55 -0.85 -10.51
C ILE A 181 -7.92 -1.60 -11.79
N LEU A 182 -7.10 -2.59 -12.15
CA LEU A 182 -7.33 -3.46 -13.30
C LEU A 182 -7.95 -4.79 -12.90
N TYR A 183 -7.60 -5.28 -11.70
CA TYR A 183 -8.08 -6.55 -11.15
C TYR A 183 -8.09 -6.50 -9.62
N ILE A 184 -9.06 -7.17 -9.01
CA ILE A 184 -9.14 -7.43 -7.58
C ILE A 184 -9.23 -8.94 -7.37
N GLY A 185 -8.45 -9.47 -6.44
CA GLY A 185 -8.50 -10.89 -6.08
C GLY A 185 -8.26 -11.14 -4.60
N GLN A 186 -8.62 -12.33 -4.13
CA GLN A 186 -8.34 -12.80 -2.76
C GLN A 186 -7.44 -14.04 -2.70
N SER A 187 -6.77 -14.32 -1.59
CA SER A 187 -6.15 -15.63 -1.35
C SER A 187 -5.69 -15.80 0.09
N ASN A 188 -5.91 -16.98 0.68
CA ASN A 188 -5.23 -17.39 1.91
C ASN A 188 -3.76 -17.81 1.69
N GLN A 189 -3.32 -17.94 0.43
CA GLN A 189 -1.95 -18.32 0.06
C GLN A 189 -1.44 -17.39 -1.04
N ILE A 190 -1.39 -16.09 -0.73
CA ILE A 190 -1.14 -15.02 -1.71
C ILE A 190 0.14 -15.24 -2.51
N LYS A 191 1.21 -15.71 -1.86
CA LYS A 191 2.49 -16.04 -2.52
C LYS A 191 2.33 -17.06 -3.65
N LYS A 192 1.58 -18.14 -3.42
CA LYS A 192 1.35 -19.17 -4.44
C LYS A 192 0.45 -18.64 -5.56
N ARG A 193 -0.60 -17.89 -5.20
CA ARG A 193 -1.55 -17.35 -6.19
C ARG A 193 -0.89 -16.33 -7.13
N ILE A 194 -0.03 -15.46 -6.61
CA ILE A 194 0.66 -14.42 -7.39
C ILE A 194 1.69 -15.01 -8.36
N ALA A 195 2.41 -16.06 -7.95
CA ALA A 195 3.49 -16.64 -8.76
C ALA A 195 3.05 -17.08 -10.17
N VAL A 196 1.79 -17.52 -10.31
CA VAL A 196 1.22 -18.05 -11.56
C VAL A 196 0.04 -17.22 -12.08
N HIS A 197 -0.09 -15.96 -11.65
CA HIS A 197 -1.31 -15.18 -11.89
C HIS A 197 -1.42 -14.65 -13.33
N GLU A 198 -2.29 -15.25 -14.13
CA GLU A 198 -2.52 -14.87 -15.54
C GLU A 198 -2.84 -13.38 -15.75
N LYS A 199 -3.62 -12.75 -14.85
CA LYS A 199 -3.99 -11.33 -15.00
C LYS A 199 -2.81 -10.37 -14.80
N ILE A 200 -1.76 -10.79 -14.09
CA ILE A 200 -0.52 -9.99 -13.97
C ILE A 200 0.16 -9.96 -15.34
N GLN A 201 0.30 -11.13 -15.98
CA GLN A 201 0.93 -11.24 -17.29
C GLN A 201 0.15 -10.44 -18.34
N ARG A 202 -1.18 -10.55 -18.32
CA ARG A 202 -2.06 -9.74 -19.17
C ARG A 202 -1.89 -8.25 -18.92
N ALA A 203 -1.88 -7.81 -17.67
CA ALA A 203 -1.66 -6.40 -17.32
C ALA A 203 -0.31 -5.89 -17.86
N LEU A 204 0.75 -6.68 -17.71
CA LEU A 204 2.09 -6.36 -18.20
C LEU A 204 2.16 -6.29 -19.74
N SER A 205 1.39 -7.09 -20.46
CA SER A 205 1.35 -7.04 -21.93
C SER A 205 0.51 -5.90 -22.50
N GLU A 206 -0.49 -5.41 -21.74
CA GLU A 206 -1.42 -4.37 -22.18
C GLU A 206 -1.10 -2.98 -21.60
N VAL A 207 -0.12 -2.87 -20.71
CA VAL A 207 0.24 -1.61 -20.06
C VAL A 207 0.79 -0.61 -21.06
N ALA A 208 0.33 0.64 -20.98
CA ALA A 208 0.84 1.72 -21.84
C ALA A 208 2.29 2.09 -21.49
N ASP A 209 3.02 2.65 -22.46
CA ASP A 209 4.43 3.04 -22.32
C ASP A 209 4.69 4.04 -21.19
N ASP A 210 3.72 4.86 -20.80
CA ASP A 210 3.83 5.84 -19.71
C ASP A 210 3.21 5.35 -18.39
N LYS A 211 2.92 4.05 -18.29
CA LYS A 211 2.35 3.39 -17.11
C LYS A 211 3.22 2.24 -16.61
N ASP A 212 3.07 1.92 -15.33
CA ASP A 212 3.67 0.75 -14.68
C ASP A 212 2.58 -0.05 -13.95
N ILE A 213 2.79 -1.36 -13.84
CA ILE A 213 1.92 -2.26 -13.07
C ILE A 213 2.47 -2.45 -11.66
N TYR A 214 1.57 -2.35 -10.69
CA TYR A 214 1.80 -2.61 -9.28
C TYR A 214 0.80 -3.63 -8.75
N ILE A 215 1.23 -4.37 -7.74
CA ILE A 215 0.37 -5.23 -6.95
C ILE A 215 0.32 -4.66 -5.55
N TYR A 216 -0.89 -4.33 -5.10
CA TYR A 216 -1.15 -3.84 -3.75
C TYR A 216 -1.75 -4.99 -2.95
N PHE A 217 -1.19 -5.25 -1.78
CA PHE A 217 -1.61 -6.30 -0.86
C PHE A 217 -2.33 -5.66 0.32
N PHE A 218 -3.50 -6.19 0.66
CA PHE A 218 -4.37 -5.67 1.68
C PHE A 218 -4.72 -6.73 2.73
N THR A 219 -4.65 -6.28 3.98
CA THR A 219 -5.35 -6.90 5.11
C THR A 219 -6.59 -6.06 5.41
N PHE A 220 -7.66 -6.73 5.83
CA PHE A 220 -8.87 -6.06 6.29
C PHE A 220 -9.28 -6.61 7.65
N VAL A 221 -10.03 -5.80 8.40
CA VAL A 221 -10.78 -6.26 9.57
C VAL A 221 -12.25 -6.24 9.21
N ALA A 222 -12.96 -7.32 9.56
CA ALA A 222 -14.41 -7.35 9.53
C ALA A 222 -14.97 -7.17 10.94
N LYS A 223 -16.03 -6.36 11.05
CA LYS A 223 -16.78 -6.09 12.27
C LYS A 223 -18.27 -6.10 11.96
N HIS A 224 -19.10 -6.10 13.00
CA HIS A 224 -20.50 -5.74 12.86
C HIS A 224 -20.90 -4.75 13.94
N PHE A 225 -21.90 -3.94 13.65
CA PHE A 225 -22.47 -2.98 14.58
C PHE A 225 -23.96 -2.81 14.34
N TYR A 226 -24.66 -2.19 15.29
CA TYR A 226 -26.07 -1.88 15.18
C TYR A 226 -26.23 -0.36 15.07
N MET A 227 -26.97 0.12 14.07
CA MET A 227 -27.33 1.52 13.92
C MET A 227 -28.71 1.76 14.54
N ASN A 228 -28.79 2.66 15.52
CA ASN A 228 -30.05 3.11 16.11
C ASN A 228 -30.50 4.44 15.51
N ALA A 229 -31.65 4.43 14.85
CA ALA A 229 -32.12 5.50 13.98
C ALA A 229 -32.60 6.83 14.61
N PRO A 230 -32.80 7.05 15.94
CA PRO A 230 -33.22 8.37 16.39
C PRO A 230 -32.11 9.24 17.02
N LYS A 231 -30.91 8.72 17.29
CA LYS A 231 -29.81 9.52 17.85
C LYS A 231 -28.67 9.57 16.85
N ARG A 232 -28.29 10.77 16.40
CA ARG A 232 -27.14 11.08 15.51
C ARG A 232 -25.76 10.63 16.05
N PHE A 233 -25.73 9.79 17.06
CA PHE A 233 -24.56 9.12 17.58
C PHE A 233 -24.73 7.65 17.28
N ALA A 234 -23.98 7.15 16.30
CA ALA A 234 -23.73 5.72 16.19
C ALA A 234 -23.06 5.29 17.49
N GLU A 235 -23.81 4.64 18.39
CA GLU A 235 -23.19 3.90 19.48
C GLU A 235 -22.52 2.68 18.85
N PHE A 236 -21.22 2.80 18.57
CA PHE A 236 -20.36 1.71 18.13
C PHE A 236 -20.23 0.70 19.28
N ILE A 237 -21.22 -0.16 19.43
CA ILE A 237 -21.07 -1.34 20.26
C ILE A 237 -20.32 -2.34 19.41
N GLU A 238 -18.99 -2.27 19.46
CA GLU A 238 -18.13 -3.32 18.93
C GLU A 238 -18.50 -4.62 19.65
N ASN A 239 -19.19 -5.51 18.95
CA ASN A 239 -19.23 -6.89 19.35
C ASN A 239 -18.13 -7.62 18.54
N PRO A 240 -17.01 -8.02 19.17
CA PRO A 240 -15.86 -8.58 18.48
C PRO A 240 -16.14 -9.93 17.79
N GLU A 241 -17.31 -10.53 18.00
CA GLU A 241 -17.63 -11.84 17.44
C GLU A 241 -18.41 -11.73 16.13
N THR A 242 -17.71 -11.56 15.01
CA THR A 242 -18.20 -12.13 13.72
C THR A 242 -18.04 -13.64 13.68
N GLY A 243 -17.82 -14.30 14.83
CA GLY A 243 -17.37 -15.70 14.97
C GLY A 243 -18.26 -16.76 14.32
N TYR A 244 -19.40 -16.37 13.75
CA TYR A 244 -20.31 -17.21 12.98
C TYR A 244 -20.01 -17.23 11.47
N ILE A 245 -19.26 -16.26 10.93
CA ILE A 245 -18.86 -16.23 9.51
C ILE A 245 -17.42 -16.73 9.40
N HIS A 246 -17.22 -17.88 8.77
CA HIS A 246 -15.88 -18.42 8.51
C HIS A 246 -15.03 -17.44 7.68
N ASP A 247 -13.71 -17.41 7.92
CA ASP A 247 -12.75 -16.50 7.28
C ASP A 247 -12.87 -16.46 5.76
N GLN A 248 -13.11 -17.61 5.10
CA GLN A 248 -13.29 -17.66 3.66
C GLN A 248 -14.59 -16.98 3.18
N GLY A 249 -15.66 -17.05 3.97
CA GLY A 249 -16.92 -16.38 3.65
C GLY A 249 -16.78 -14.86 3.72
N LEU A 250 -16.10 -14.36 4.75
CA LEU A 250 -15.76 -12.94 4.90
C LEU A 250 -14.94 -12.44 3.71
N LEU A 251 -13.92 -13.20 3.31
CA LEU A 251 -13.08 -12.87 2.15
C LEU A 251 -13.88 -12.72 0.86
N ASN A 252 -14.77 -13.67 0.60
CA ASN A 252 -15.58 -13.66 -0.62
C ASN A 252 -16.56 -12.48 -0.63
N LEU A 253 -17.20 -12.15 0.50
CA LEU A 253 -18.09 -10.99 0.60
C LEU A 253 -17.36 -9.69 0.28
N VAL A 254 -16.16 -9.51 0.83
CA VAL A 254 -15.32 -8.33 0.61
C VAL A 254 -14.84 -8.26 -0.85
N GLU A 255 -14.29 -9.35 -1.39
CA GLU A 255 -13.86 -9.42 -2.79
C GLU A 255 -15.02 -9.08 -3.75
N MET A 256 -16.18 -9.70 -3.54
CA MET A 256 -17.37 -9.49 -4.36
C MET A 256 -17.82 -8.03 -4.32
N GLY A 257 -17.96 -7.44 -3.12
CA GLY A 257 -18.41 -6.06 -2.99
C GLY A 257 -17.42 -5.05 -3.57
N LEU A 258 -16.11 -5.31 -3.48
CA LEU A 258 -15.08 -4.50 -4.11
C LEU A 258 -15.11 -4.59 -5.64
N ILE A 259 -15.23 -5.81 -6.19
CA ILE A 259 -15.31 -6.02 -7.64
C ILE A 259 -16.58 -5.37 -8.21
N ASN A 260 -17.72 -5.55 -7.56
CA ASN A 260 -18.99 -4.97 -8.02
C ASN A 260 -18.96 -3.44 -8.04
N TYR A 261 -18.33 -2.83 -7.04
CA TYR A 261 -18.18 -1.38 -6.96
C TYR A 261 -17.20 -0.85 -8.00
N PHE A 262 -15.96 -1.35 -8.01
CA PHE A 262 -14.91 -0.84 -8.89
C PHE A 262 -15.04 -1.33 -10.33
N LYS A 263 -15.71 -2.44 -10.59
CA LYS A 263 -15.83 -3.09 -11.91
C LYS A 263 -14.50 -3.16 -12.68
N PRO A 264 -13.43 -3.74 -12.10
CA PRO A 264 -12.13 -3.76 -12.76
C PRO A 264 -12.19 -4.57 -14.05
N ARG A 265 -11.56 -4.06 -15.12
CA ARG A 265 -11.67 -4.62 -16.48
C ARG A 265 -11.24 -6.09 -16.63
N TYR A 266 -10.42 -6.62 -15.72
CA TYR A 266 -9.97 -8.02 -15.76
C TYR A 266 -10.75 -8.95 -14.84
N ASN A 267 -11.65 -8.44 -14.01
CA ASN A 267 -12.62 -9.27 -13.31
C ASN A 267 -13.80 -9.56 -14.25
N SER A 268 -14.31 -10.78 -14.22
CA SER A 268 -15.52 -11.18 -14.95
C SER A 268 -16.63 -11.58 -13.99
N THR A 269 -16.27 -12.23 -12.88
CA THR A 269 -17.19 -12.60 -11.81
C THR A 269 -17.51 -11.38 -10.95
N PHE A 270 -18.76 -11.25 -10.49
CA PHE A 270 -19.25 -10.20 -9.56
C PHE A 270 -19.38 -8.77 -10.09
N VAL A 271 -18.91 -8.47 -11.31
CA VAL A 271 -18.88 -7.10 -11.87
C VAL A 271 -20.26 -6.45 -11.92
N ASP A 272 -21.27 -7.18 -12.38
CA ASP A 272 -22.66 -6.72 -12.51
C ASP A 272 -23.65 -7.57 -11.72
N THR A 273 -23.15 -8.28 -10.69
CA THR A 273 -24.00 -9.07 -9.80
C THR A 273 -24.87 -8.17 -8.93
N GLU A 274 -26.15 -8.50 -8.81
CA GLU A 274 -27.00 -7.91 -7.78
C GLU A 274 -26.60 -8.49 -6.42
N ILE A 275 -25.97 -7.65 -5.59
CA ILE A 275 -25.36 -8.08 -4.33
C ILE A 275 -26.38 -8.63 -3.34
N SER A 276 -27.56 -8.01 -3.24
CA SER A 276 -28.63 -8.44 -2.31
C SER A 276 -29.20 -9.82 -2.63
N SER A 277 -29.19 -10.24 -3.90
CA SER A 277 -29.69 -11.55 -4.33
C SER A 277 -28.60 -12.63 -4.40
N ASN A 278 -27.35 -12.30 -4.03
CA ASN A 278 -26.27 -13.27 -4.03
C ASN A 278 -26.42 -14.30 -2.89
N GLN A 279 -26.31 -15.59 -3.22
CA GLN A 279 -26.47 -16.70 -2.27
C GLN A 279 -25.54 -16.61 -1.04
N GLN A 280 -24.31 -16.10 -1.20
CA GLN A 280 -23.40 -15.93 -0.06
C GLN A 280 -23.85 -14.78 0.83
N VAL A 281 -24.37 -13.69 0.27
CA VAL A 281 -24.93 -12.56 1.03
C VAL A 281 -26.18 -13.01 1.77
N GLU A 282 -27.07 -13.74 1.10
CA GLU A 282 -28.28 -14.30 1.71
C GLU A 282 -27.91 -15.16 2.93
N LYS A 283 -27.06 -16.18 2.73
CA LYS A 283 -26.71 -17.13 3.79
C LYS A 283 -25.88 -16.52 4.93
N LEU A 284 -24.90 -15.67 4.61
CA LEU A 284 -23.96 -15.17 5.61
C LEU A 284 -24.44 -13.89 6.29
N LEU A 285 -25.22 -13.07 5.60
CA LEU A 285 -25.66 -11.77 6.09
C LEU A 285 -27.18 -11.75 6.35
N ARG A 286 -28.02 -11.98 5.34
CA ARG A 286 -29.49 -11.86 5.47
C ARG A 286 -30.07 -12.82 6.51
N ASP A 287 -29.73 -14.11 6.43
CA ASP A 287 -30.17 -15.14 7.38
C ASP A 287 -29.70 -14.85 8.82
N ASN A 288 -28.66 -14.03 8.95
CA ASN A 288 -28.08 -13.60 10.23
C ASN A 288 -28.57 -12.20 10.67
N GLY A 289 -29.63 -11.69 10.04
CA GLY A 289 -30.31 -10.44 10.38
C GLY A 289 -29.57 -9.17 9.99
N PHE A 290 -28.55 -9.26 9.13
CA PHE A 290 -27.88 -8.08 8.60
C PHE A 290 -28.73 -7.38 7.55
N THR A 291 -28.79 -6.05 7.64
CA THR A 291 -29.55 -5.17 6.74
C THR A 291 -28.65 -4.49 5.72
N GLN A 292 -27.36 -4.35 6.02
CA GLN A 292 -26.39 -3.66 5.18
C GLN A 292 -25.02 -4.34 5.22
N MET A 293 -24.31 -4.25 4.09
CA MET A 293 -22.89 -4.54 3.96
C MET A 293 -22.17 -3.25 3.58
N VAL A 294 -21.24 -2.84 4.44
CA VAL A 294 -20.38 -1.69 4.27
C VAL A 294 -18.96 -2.17 4.06
N ILE A 295 -18.32 -1.70 2.99
CA ILE A 295 -16.90 -1.91 2.73
C ILE A 295 -16.24 -0.55 2.65
N ASP A 296 -15.42 -0.27 3.64
CA ASP A 296 -14.59 0.91 3.70
C ASP A 296 -13.18 0.55 3.22
N VAL A 297 -12.71 1.37 2.29
CA VAL A 297 -11.35 1.30 1.77
C VAL A 297 -10.71 2.65 2.06
N ASP A 298 -9.86 2.67 3.07
CA ASP A 298 -9.05 3.83 3.43
C ASP A 298 -7.57 3.47 3.28
N PHE A 299 -6.80 4.40 2.74
CA PHE A 299 -5.41 4.18 2.42
C PHE A 299 -4.56 5.03 3.35
N ASP A 300 -3.90 4.38 4.32
CA ASP A 300 -3.11 5.01 5.38
C ASP A 300 -2.20 6.16 4.91
N ASP A 301 -1.67 6.06 3.68
CA ASP A 301 -0.69 7.01 3.17
C ASP A 301 -1.25 8.20 2.35
N LYS A 302 -2.56 8.29 2.07
CA LYS A 302 -3.22 9.39 1.31
C LYS A 302 -2.60 9.79 -0.04
N ILE A 303 -1.57 9.10 -0.51
CA ILE A 303 -0.82 9.42 -1.73
C ILE A 303 -1.45 8.76 -2.95
N TRP A 304 -2.10 7.61 -2.75
CA TRP A 304 -2.65 6.79 -3.83
C TRP A 304 -4.16 6.94 -3.85
N HIS A 305 -4.66 7.50 -4.94
CA HIS A 305 -6.08 7.63 -5.18
C HIS A 305 -6.52 6.53 -6.15
N PHE A 306 -7.23 5.53 -5.62
CA PHE A 306 -7.69 4.42 -6.43
C PHE A 306 -8.91 4.80 -7.26
N SER A 307 -8.99 4.25 -8.45
CA SER A 307 -10.03 4.50 -9.44
C SER A 307 -10.23 3.27 -10.30
N SER A 308 -11.27 3.29 -11.11
CA SER A 308 -11.48 2.34 -12.19
C SER A 308 -12.08 3.06 -13.40
N ASP A 309 -12.54 2.30 -14.39
CA ASP A 309 -13.13 2.82 -15.62
C ASP A 309 -14.46 3.55 -15.33
N CYS A 310 -15.18 3.10 -14.31
CA CYS A 310 -16.47 3.66 -13.91
C CYS A 310 -16.45 4.41 -12.57
N ILE A 311 -15.43 4.21 -11.74
CA ILE A 311 -15.31 4.86 -10.43
C ILE A 311 -14.20 5.93 -10.46
N PRO A 312 -14.52 7.20 -10.13
CA PRO A 312 -13.52 8.26 -10.08
C PRO A 312 -12.53 8.04 -8.93
N SER A 313 -11.35 8.61 -9.12
CA SER A 313 -10.24 8.56 -8.18
C SER A 313 -10.56 9.30 -6.87
N LYS A 314 -10.42 8.63 -5.71
CA LYS A 314 -10.64 9.21 -4.38
C LYS A 314 -9.59 8.76 -3.37
N GLU A 315 -9.44 9.53 -2.29
CA GLU A 315 -8.62 9.17 -1.12
C GLU A 315 -9.20 8.01 -0.33
N SER A 316 -10.52 7.86 -0.31
CA SER A 316 -11.18 6.74 0.35
C SER A 316 -12.50 6.42 -0.34
N HIS A 317 -12.96 5.19 -0.17
CA HIS A 317 -14.23 4.71 -0.69
C HIS A 317 -15.02 4.04 0.43
N SER A 318 -16.24 4.52 0.68
CA SER A 318 -17.22 3.83 1.51
C SER A 318 -18.31 3.30 0.61
N ILE A 319 -18.44 1.98 0.59
CA ILE A 319 -19.31 1.24 -0.33
C ILE A 319 -20.42 0.63 0.51
N ILE A 320 -21.67 1.01 0.24
CA ILE A 320 -22.83 0.57 1.03
C ILE A 320 -23.77 -0.22 0.13
N TYR A 321 -24.01 -1.48 0.49
CA TYR A 321 -25.02 -2.34 -0.13
C TYR A 321 -26.15 -2.60 0.86
N LYS A 322 -27.38 -2.35 0.43
CA LYS A 322 -28.58 -2.80 1.15
C LYS A 322 -28.82 -4.28 0.87
N ILE A 323 -29.15 -5.04 1.90
CA ILE A 323 -29.29 -6.52 1.85
C ILE A 323 -30.76 -6.95 2.01
N GLU A 324 -31.66 -6.00 2.30
CA GLU A 324 -33.10 -6.24 2.49
C GLU A 324 -33.75 -7.04 1.35
#